data_AF-A0A535P9K6-F1
#
_entry.id   AF-A0A535P9K6-F1
#
_cell.length_a   1.000
_cell.length_b   1.000
_cell.length_c   1.000
_cell.angle_alpha   90.00
_cell.angle_beta   90.00
_cell.angle_gamma   90.00
#
_symmetry.space_group_name_H-M   'P 1'
#
loop_
_entity.id
_entity.type
_entity.pdbx_description
1 polymer ?
#
loop_
_entity_poly.entity_id
_entity_poly.type
_entity_poly.pdbx_seq_one_letter_code
_entity_poly.pdbx_strand_id
1 'polypeptide(L)'
;MEVAEASKLLENSFRLVNISFINEFAELCRRIGIVAADVIDAAATKPFAFMPHQPGVGAGGTCIPTMPRYLLDAAKDSGVEMPILRDAVNGNEQVVKRVAEHVRWLLAAGGIKRARILVVGAAYKPNYPDARASAALAFSRGLAREHDVVVFDPIVDAKGFPEDLPLVRELPRDQQFDAVVVALKHRNTDIDALRPLSPILIDLVRGAVEATESISSPNR
;
A
#
# COMPACT_ATOMS: atom_id res chain seq x y z
N MET A 1 32.16 7.38 -4.24
CA MET A 1 31.07 6.65 -4.90
C MET A 1 31.54 6.12 -6.24
N GLU A 2 31.51 4.81 -6.42
CA GLU A 2 31.85 4.15 -7.69
C GLU A 2 30.61 3.93 -8.56
N VAL A 3 30.79 3.58 -9.85
CA VAL A 3 29.68 3.39 -10.82
C VAL A 3 28.67 2.35 -10.33
N ALA A 4 29.12 1.24 -9.76
CA ALA A 4 28.25 0.17 -9.27
C ALA A 4 27.37 0.64 -8.09
N GLU A 5 27.97 1.39 -7.16
CA GLU A 5 27.26 1.97 -6.01
C GLU A 5 26.23 3.01 -6.48
N ALA A 6 26.65 3.96 -7.33
CA ALA A 6 25.77 4.97 -7.90
C ALA A 6 24.59 4.36 -8.66
N SER A 7 24.83 3.28 -9.40
CA SER A 7 23.79 2.56 -10.14
C SER A 7 22.74 1.97 -9.19
N LYS A 8 23.13 1.45 -8.03
CA LYS A 8 22.18 0.92 -7.04
C LYS A 8 21.35 2.02 -6.38
N LEU A 9 21.98 3.13 -6.03
CA LEU A 9 21.30 4.30 -5.48
C LEU A 9 20.31 4.87 -6.49
N LEU A 10 20.71 5.01 -7.75
CA LEU A 10 19.86 5.48 -8.84
C LEU A 10 18.65 4.57 -9.07
N GLU A 11 18.85 3.25 -9.17
CA GLU A 11 17.77 2.27 -9.37
C GLU A 11 16.69 2.36 -8.28
N ASN A 12 17.09 2.41 -7.00
CA ASN A 12 16.13 2.47 -5.89
C ASN A 12 15.45 3.84 -5.79
N SER A 13 16.19 4.92 -6.06
CA SER A 13 15.67 6.30 -6.06
C SER A 13 14.66 6.50 -7.18
N PHE A 14 14.97 6.02 -8.38
CA PHE A 14 14.04 6.04 -9.52
C PHE A 14 12.75 5.30 -9.18
N ARG A 15 12.83 4.11 -8.59
CA ARG A 15 11.64 3.35 -8.17
C ARG A 15 10.84 4.08 -7.09
N LEU A 16 11.49 4.65 -6.08
CA LEU A 16 10.81 5.40 -5.02
C LEU A 16 10.06 6.62 -5.58
N VAL A 17 10.68 7.38 -6.49
CA VAL A 17 10.03 8.53 -7.14
C VAL A 17 8.75 8.12 -7.86
N ASN A 18 8.82 7.06 -8.67
CA ASN A 18 7.64 6.58 -9.41
C ASN A 18 6.55 6.02 -8.48
N ILE A 19 6.91 5.28 -7.43
CA ILE A 19 5.96 4.77 -6.43
C ILE A 19 5.29 5.92 -5.67
N SER A 20 6.07 6.94 -5.29
CA SER A 20 5.53 8.07 -4.53
C SER A 20 4.57 8.89 -5.38
N PHE A 21 4.97 9.19 -6.62
CA PHE A 21 4.12 9.85 -7.60
C PHE A 21 2.82 9.09 -7.86
N ILE A 22 2.88 7.75 -8.04
CA ILE A 22 1.67 6.99 -8.35
C ILE A 22 0.68 6.93 -7.17
N ASN A 23 1.18 6.97 -5.94
CA ASN A 23 0.34 7.04 -4.75
C ASN A 23 -0.34 8.41 -4.61
N GLU A 24 0.35 9.50 -4.97
CA GLU A 24 -0.25 10.83 -5.04
C GLU A 24 -1.29 10.91 -6.16
N PHE A 25 -0.99 10.32 -7.32
CA PHE A 25 -1.93 10.21 -8.43
C PHE A 25 -3.17 9.41 -8.03
N ALA A 26 -3.02 8.32 -7.28
CA ALA A 26 -4.14 7.55 -6.75
C ALA A 26 -5.01 8.36 -5.79
N GLU A 27 -4.40 9.20 -4.95
CA GLU A 27 -5.15 10.13 -4.10
C GLU A 27 -5.95 11.15 -4.93
N LEU A 28 -5.37 11.70 -5.99
CA LEU A 28 -6.08 12.58 -6.92
C LEU A 28 -7.24 11.86 -7.58
N CYS A 29 -7.00 10.69 -8.18
CA CYS A 29 -8.02 9.84 -8.83
C CYS A 29 -9.21 9.59 -7.90
N ARG A 30 -8.96 9.26 -6.64
CA ARG A 30 -10.00 9.09 -5.63
C ARG A 30 -10.84 10.36 -5.43
N ARG A 31 -10.22 11.55 -5.37
CA ARG A 31 -10.95 12.83 -5.18
C ARG A 31 -11.79 13.21 -6.40
N ILE A 32 -11.41 12.76 -7.59
CA ILE A 32 -12.15 13.03 -8.83
C ILE A 32 -13.05 11.86 -9.28
N GLY A 33 -13.18 10.82 -8.45
CA GLY A 33 -14.09 9.69 -8.70
C GLY A 33 -13.62 8.72 -9.79
N ILE A 34 -12.31 8.57 -10.01
CA ILE A 34 -11.71 7.68 -11.01
C ILE A 34 -10.90 6.58 -10.30
N VAL A 35 -10.92 5.36 -10.85
CA VAL A 35 -10.06 4.26 -10.40
C VAL A 35 -8.65 4.42 -10.99
N ALA A 36 -7.66 4.60 -10.12
CA ALA A 36 -6.29 4.88 -10.53
C ALA A 36 -5.70 3.77 -11.41
N ALA A 37 -5.91 2.50 -11.05
CA ALA A 37 -5.44 1.36 -11.83
C ALA A 37 -5.98 1.34 -13.26
N ASP A 38 -7.24 1.73 -13.48
CA ASP A 38 -7.82 1.73 -14.83
C ASP A 38 -7.13 2.76 -15.73
N VAL A 39 -6.76 3.92 -15.17
CA VAL A 39 -6.00 4.94 -15.89
C VAL A 39 -4.57 4.47 -16.17
N ILE A 40 -3.94 3.81 -15.20
CA ILE A 40 -2.58 3.27 -15.33
C ILE A 40 -2.54 2.17 -16.39
N ASP A 41 -3.50 1.25 -16.35
CA ASP A 41 -3.63 0.15 -17.30
C ASP A 41 -3.88 0.69 -18.71
N ALA A 42 -4.73 1.72 -18.86
CA ALA A 42 -4.93 2.42 -20.12
C ALA A 42 -3.65 3.11 -20.62
N ALA A 43 -2.91 3.81 -19.74
CA ALA A 43 -1.65 4.45 -20.09
C ALA A 43 -0.57 3.44 -20.51
N ALA A 44 -0.55 2.25 -19.89
CA ALA A 44 0.36 1.15 -20.18
C ALA A 44 0.15 0.48 -21.54
N THR A 45 -0.96 0.76 -22.22
CA THR A 45 -1.17 0.30 -23.60
C THR A 45 -0.27 1.00 -24.62
N LYS A 46 0.33 2.14 -24.25
CA LYS A 46 1.26 2.85 -25.14
C LYS A 46 2.59 2.07 -25.24
N PRO A 47 3.09 1.77 -26.46
CA PRO A 47 4.23 0.88 -26.64
C PRO A 47 5.59 1.51 -26.28
N PHE A 48 5.61 2.76 -25.80
CA PHE A 48 6.83 3.47 -25.45
C PHE A 48 6.64 4.41 -24.26
N ALA A 49 7.72 4.62 -23.51
CA ALA A 49 7.89 5.65 -22.49
C ALA A 49 6.97 5.64 -21.26
N PHE A 50 6.21 4.57 -21.02
CA PHE A 50 5.46 4.40 -19.76
C PHE A 50 5.88 3.13 -19.02
N MET A 51 6.45 3.30 -17.83
CA MET A 51 6.77 2.20 -16.91
C MET A 51 5.69 2.14 -15.84
N PRO A 52 4.74 1.20 -15.91
CA PRO A 52 3.61 1.17 -15.00
C PRO A 52 4.07 0.86 -13.57
N HIS A 53 3.57 1.66 -12.64
CA HIS A 53 3.60 1.41 -11.21
C HIS A 53 2.15 1.35 -10.74
N GLN A 54 1.83 0.51 -9.77
CA GLN A 54 0.49 0.43 -9.22
C GLN A 54 0.44 1.13 -7.85
N PRO A 55 -0.71 1.71 -7.46
CA PRO A 55 -0.89 2.29 -6.14
C PRO A 55 -0.69 1.26 -5.02
N GLY A 56 -0.51 1.75 -3.79
CA GLY A 56 -0.50 0.91 -2.61
C GLY A 56 -0.30 1.68 -1.31
N VAL A 57 0.04 0.96 -0.26
CA VAL A 57 0.34 1.51 1.08
C VAL A 57 1.76 2.09 1.20
N GLY A 58 2.45 2.30 0.08
CA GLY A 58 3.83 2.79 0.03
C GLY A 58 4.88 1.71 -0.23
N ALA A 59 6.09 2.14 -0.55
CA ALA A 59 7.25 1.28 -0.68
C ALA A 59 7.71 0.79 0.70
N GLY A 60 7.76 -0.53 0.86
CA GLY A 60 8.37 -1.20 2.00
C GLY A 60 9.72 -1.83 1.69
N GLY A 61 10.18 -2.69 2.60
CA GLY A 61 11.48 -3.33 2.55
C GLY A 61 12.59 -2.40 3.02
N THR A 62 13.83 -2.90 3.06
CA THR A 62 14.96 -2.13 3.58
C THR A 62 15.57 -1.21 2.52
N CYS A 63 15.61 -1.64 1.25
CA CYS A 63 16.38 -0.93 0.23
C CYS A 63 15.66 0.34 -0.28
N ILE A 64 14.43 0.23 -0.76
CA ILE A 64 13.74 1.33 -1.45
C ILE A 64 13.49 2.53 -0.53
N PRO A 65 13.10 2.37 0.75
CA PRO A 65 12.89 3.52 1.64
C PRO A 65 14.20 4.13 2.19
N THR A 66 15.33 3.40 2.13
CA THR A 66 16.60 3.81 2.77
C THR A 66 17.63 4.30 1.77
N MET A 67 17.85 3.58 0.66
CA MET A 67 18.85 3.92 -0.37
C MET A 67 18.70 5.35 -0.91
N PRO A 68 17.49 5.88 -1.14
CA PRO A 68 17.29 7.27 -1.55
C PRO A 68 17.82 8.31 -0.57
N ARG A 69 17.86 8.00 0.74
CA ARG A 69 18.42 8.91 1.76
C ARG A 69 19.94 9.00 1.64
N TYR A 70 20.61 7.87 1.41
CA TYR A 70 22.05 7.88 1.13
C TYR A 70 22.39 8.70 -0.11
N LEU A 71 21.53 8.67 -1.15
CA LEU A 71 21.72 9.51 -2.32
C LEU A 71 21.50 11.01 -2.01
N LEU A 72 20.51 11.34 -1.17
CA LEU A 72 20.30 12.72 -0.69
C LEU A 72 21.48 13.22 0.15
N ASP A 73 22.06 12.38 0.99
CA ASP A 73 23.24 12.71 1.79
C ASP A 73 24.45 12.98 0.88
N ALA A 74 24.71 12.09 -0.09
CA ALA A 74 25.78 12.30 -1.07
C ALA A 74 25.58 13.57 -1.92
N ALA A 75 24.33 13.89 -2.28
CA ALA A 75 23.99 15.11 -3.00
C ALA A 75 24.25 16.35 -2.15
N LYS A 76 23.83 16.34 -0.88
CA LYS A 76 24.08 17.41 0.09
C LYS A 76 25.58 17.67 0.29
N ASP A 77 26.37 16.63 0.48
CA ASP A 77 27.82 16.73 0.65
C ASP A 77 28.52 17.30 -0.60
N SER A 78 27.89 17.14 -1.77
CA SER A 78 28.36 17.66 -3.06
C SER A 78 27.79 19.05 -3.41
N GLY A 79 26.97 19.64 -2.55
CA GLY A 79 26.30 20.93 -2.82
C GLY A 79 25.20 20.87 -3.89
N VAL A 80 24.66 19.68 -4.18
CA VAL A 80 23.57 19.47 -5.14
C VAL A 80 22.25 19.26 -4.40
N GLU A 81 21.25 20.05 -4.77
CA GLU A 81 19.89 19.88 -4.27
C GLU A 81 19.10 18.90 -5.14
N MET A 82 18.39 17.95 -4.52
CA MET A 82 17.55 16.96 -5.21
C MET A 82 16.09 17.03 -4.71
N PRO A 83 15.35 18.11 -5.00
CA PRO A 83 14.00 18.32 -4.47
C PRO A 83 13.02 17.21 -4.87
N ILE A 84 13.09 16.71 -6.11
CA ILE A 84 12.22 15.61 -6.58
C ILE A 84 12.39 14.35 -5.70
N LEU A 85 13.64 14.00 -5.39
CA LEU A 85 13.92 12.82 -4.57
C LEU A 85 13.52 13.04 -3.11
N ARG A 86 13.74 14.25 -2.59
CA ARG A 86 13.33 14.67 -1.25
C ARG A 86 11.82 14.55 -1.07
N ASP A 87 11.06 15.06 -2.03
CA ASP A 87 9.60 15.01 -2.01
C ASP A 87 9.09 13.57 -2.15
N ALA A 88 9.74 12.73 -2.97
CA ALA A 88 9.39 11.31 -3.03
C ALA A 88 9.63 10.59 -1.69
N VAL A 89 10.74 10.85 -1.01
CA VAL A 89 10.99 10.29 0.34
C VAL A 89 9.90 10.71 1.31
N ASN A 90 9.58 12.00 1.37
CA ASN A 90 8.54 12.54 2.24
C ASN A 90 7.15 11.96 1.88
N GLY A 91 6.81 11.90 0.59
CA GLY A 91 5.54 11.37 0.10
C GLY A 91 5.33 9.91 0.49
N ASN A 92 6.38 9.10 0.42
CA ASN A 92 6.36 7.69 0.84
C ASN A 92 6.27 7.51 2.37
N GLU A 93 6.83 8.41 3.18
CA GLU A 93 6.64 8.38 4.63
C GLU A 93 5.17 8.66 5.01
N GLN A 94 4.50 9.56 4.27
CA GLN A 94 3.13 9.98 4.59
C GLN A 94 2.04 9.06 4.02
N VAL A 95 2.34 8.24 3.00
CA VAL A 95 1.32 7.44 2.32
C VAL A 95 0.61 6.45 3.26
N VAL A 96 1.33 5.78 4.17
CA VAL A 96 0.74 4.87 5.16
C VAL A 96 -0.31 5.58 6.00
N LYS A 97 0.03 6.78 6.48
CA LYS A 97 -0.88 7.60 7.29
C LYS A 97 -2.10 8.04 6.49
N ARG A 98 -1.89 8.60 5.28
CA ARG A 98 -2.97 9.07 4.40
C ARG A 98 -3.96 7.95 4.05
N VAL A 99 -3.45 6.77 3.73
CA VAL A 99 -4.27 5.61 3.36
C VAL A 99 -5.03 5.08 4.58
N ALA A 100 -4.40 5.02 5.77
CA ALA A 100 -5.09 4.65 7.01
C ALA A 100 -6.20 5.65 7.40
N GLU A 101 -5.94 6.96 7.24
CA GLU A 101 -6.96 8.00 7.42
C GLU A 101 -8.12 7.85 6.44
N HIS A 102 -7.85 7.47 5.20
CA HIS A 102 -8.91 7.20 4.23
C HIS A 102 -9.78 6.00 4.64
N VAL A 103 -9.18 4.89 5.07
CA VAL A 103 -9.94 3.72 5.55
C VAL A 103 -10.78 4.09 6.77
N ARG A 104 -10.21 4.82 7.75
CA ARG A 104 -10.97 5.32 8.91
C ARG A 104 -12.13 6.20 8.50
N TRP A 105 -11.93 7.10 7.53
CA TRP A 105 -13.00 7.96 7.03
C TRP A 105 -14.13 7.14 6.38
N LEU A 106 -13.82 6.11 5.58
CA LEU A 106 -14.82 5.22 4.98
C LEU A 106 -15.65 4.47 6.05
N LEU A 107 -14.97 3.91 7.05
CA LEU A 107 -15.62 3.22 8.16
C LEU A 107 -16.53 4.17 8.96
N ALA A 108 -16.04 5.37 9.27
CA ALA A 108 -16.80 6.39 9.99
C ALA A 108 -18.02 6.88 9.19
N ALA A 109 -17.88 7.05 7.86
CA ALA A 109 -18.99 7.39 6.97
C ALA A 109 -20.07 6.30 6.94
N GLY A 110 -19.67 5.03 7.11
CA GLY A 110 -20.60 3.90 7.33
C GLY A 110 -21.11 3.76 8.77
N GLY A 111 -20.77 4.68 9.68
CA GLY A 111 -21.19 4.64 11.09
C GLY A 111 -20.41 3.66 11.98
N ILE A 112 -19.32 3.07 11.48
CA ILE A 112 -18.52 2.06 12.18
C ILE A 112 -17.39 2.75 12.95
N LYS A 113 -17.50 2.79 14.29
CA LYS A 113 -16.48 3.40 15.16
C LYS A 113 -15.30 2.49 15.47
N ARG A 114 -15.57 1.20 15.69
CA ARG A 114 -14.56 0.16 15.96
C ARG A 114 -14.87 -1.03 15.07
N ALA A 115 -14.12 -1.15 13.99
CA ALA A 115 -14.31 -2.18 12.97
C ALA A 115 -13.47 -3.42 13.29
N ARG A 116 -13.95 -4.58 12.86
CA ARG A 116 -13.16 -5.80 12.67
C ARG A 116 -12.69 -5.84 11.22
N ILE A 117 -11.38 -5.76 11.00
CA ILE A 117 -10.78 -5.54 9.69
C ILE A 117 -9.87 -6.72 9.33
N LEU A 118 -10.09 -7.31 8.16
CA LEU A 118 -9.13 -8.21 7.54
C LEU A 118 -8.20 -7.42 6.61
N VAL A 119 -6.92 -7.33 6.93
CA VAL A 119 -5.91 -6.76 6.02
C VAL A 119 -5.27 -7.89 5.22
N VAL A 120 -5.40 -7.84 3.90
CA VAL A 120 -4.82 -8.82 2.97
C VAL A 120 -3.43 -8.34 2.52
N GLY A 121 -2.44 -9.19 2.77
CA GLY A 121 -1.04 -9.00 2.44
C GLY A 121 -0.23 -8.47 3.62
N ALA A 122 0.83 -9.18 3.98
CA ALA A 122 1.78 -8.83 5.03
C ALA A 122 3.19 -8.60 4.49
N ALA A 123 3.58 -9.32 3.43
CA ALA A 123 4.88 -9.21 2.80
C ALA A 123 5.23 -7.76 2.43
N TYR A 124 6.52 -7.41 2.35
CA TYR A 124 6.94 -6.09 1.89
C TYR A 124 6.87 -5.95 0.35
N LYS A 125 6.82 -7.08 -0.37
CA LYS A 125 6.63 -7.13 -1.83
C LYS A 125 5.84 -8.40 -2.23
N PRO A 126 5.07 -8.35 -3.33
CA PRO A 126 4.33 -9.50 -3.81
C PRO A 126 5.19 -10.74 -4.03
N ASN A 127 4.64 -11.89 -3.66
CA ASN A 127 5.20 -13.23 -3.90
C ASN A 127 6.58 -13.48 -3.24
N TYR A 128 6.89 -12.77 -2.17
CA TYR A 128 8.12 -12.96 -1.41
C TYR A 128 7.80 -13.03 0.09
N PRO A 129 8.15 -14.12 0.79
CA PRO A 129 7.64 -14.43 2.13
C PRO A 129 8.35 -13.65 3.25
N ASP A 130 8.65 -12.37 3.02
CA ASP A 130 9.35 -11.51 3.98
C ASP A 130 8.50 -10.28 4.25
N ALA A 131 8.16 -10.07 5.53
CA ALA A 131 7.36 -8.95 5.99
C ALA A 131 8.19 -7.88 6.72
N ARG A 132 9.52 -8.03 6.78
CA ARG A 132 10.40 -7.05 7.43
C ARG A 132 10.31 -5.71 6.69
N ALA A 133 10.19 -4.63 7.47
CA ALA A 133 9.97 -3.27 6.96
C ALA A 133 8.78 -3.17 5.96
N SER A 134 7.77 -4.02 6.12
CA SER A 134 6.56 -3.98 5.30
C SER A 134 5.72 -2.72 5.60
N ALA A 135 5.41 -1.96 4.56
CA ALA A 135 4.47 -0.86 4.65
C ALA A 135 3.05 -1.33 4.97
N ALA A 136 2.65 -2.54 4.53
CA ALA A 136 1.37 -3.16 4.87
C ALA A 136 1.26 -3.49 6.36
N LEU A 137 2.36 -3.92 7.00
CA LEU A 137 2.38 -4.10 8.45
C LEU A 137 2.34 -2.77 9.21
N ALA A 138 3.09 -1.77 8.76
CA ALA A 138 3.03 -0.43 9.35
C ALA A 138 1.61 0.16 9.28
N PHE A 139 0.94 -0.02 8.14
CA PHE A 139 -0.47 0.32 7.92
C PHE A 139 -1.40 -0.46 8.86
N SER A 140 -1.26 -1.79 8.94
CA SER A 140 -2.07 -2.65 9.80
C SER A 140 -1.98 -2.25 11.27
N ARG A 141 -0.77 -1.97 11.76
CA ARG A 141 -0.55 -1.44 13.12
C ARG A 141 -1.20 -0.09 13.35
N GLY A 142 -1.17 0.78 12.35
CA GLY A 142 -1.84 2.08 12.39
C GLY A 142 -3.35 1.94 12.63
N LEU A 143 -3.98 0.98 11.96
CA LEU A 143 -5.40 0.65 12.14
C LEU A 143 -5.68 -0.05 13.47
N ALA A 144 -4.80 -0.96 13.91
CA ALA A 144 -4.96 -1.75 15.13
C ALA A 144 -5.02 -0.91 16.42
N ARG A 145 -4.61 0.37 16.36
CA ARG A 145 -4.77 1.33 17.46
C ARG A 145 -6.23 1.62 17.80
N GLU A 146 -7.13 1.50 16.84
CA GLU A 146 -8.55 1.89 16.97
C GLU A 146 -9.52 0.77 16.58
N HIS A 147 -9.03 -0.27 15.91
CA HIS A 147 -9.82 -1.34 15.31
C HIS A 147 -9.27 -2.73 15.68
N ASP A 148 -10.09 -3.77 15.54
CA ASP A 148 -9.64 -5.15 15.65
C ASP A 148 -9.12 -5.61 14.29
N VAL A 149 -7.81 -5.80 14.16
CA VAL A 149 -7.14 -6.05 12.87
C VAL A 149 -6.58 -7.46 12.83
N VAL A 150 -6.97 -8.23 11.82
CA VAL A 150 -6.38 -9.52 11.46
C VAL A 150 -5.65 -9.38 10.13
N VAL A 151 -4.42 -9.86 10.07
CA VAL A 151 -3.63 -9.86 8.83
C VAL A 151 -3.69 -11.23 8.19
N PHE A 152 -4.04 -11.29 6.91
CA PHE A 152 -4.00 -12.51 6.09
C PHE A 152 -2.87 -12.46 5.08
N ASP A 153 -1.96 -13.42 5.14
CA ASP A 153 -0.92 -13.63 4.12
C ASP A 153 -0.58 -15.13 4.02
N PRO A 154 -0.79 -15.78 2.87
CA PRO A 154 -0.62 -17.23 2.74
C PRO A 154 0.85 -17.67 2.73
N ILE A 155 1.79 -16.77 2.39
CA ILE A 155 3.19 -17.15 2.17
C ILE A 155 4.13 -16.66 3.27
N VAL A 156 3.76 -15.65 4.05
CA VAL A 156 4.56 -15.17 5.18
C VAL A 156 4.54 -16.20 6.32
N ASP A 157 5.71 -16.46 6.89
CA ASP A 157 5.85 -17.36 8.04
C ASP A 157 5.37 -16.65 9.32
N ALA A 158 4.65 -17.39 10.17
CA ALA A 158 4.28 -16.94 11.50
C ALA A 158 5.52 -16.85 12.40
N LYS A 159 6.56 -17.65 12.13
CA LYS A 159 7.82 -17.60 12.87
C LYS A 159 8.52 -16.26 12.64
N GLY A 160 8.64 -15.45 13.69
CA GLY A 160 9.23 -14.11 13.61
C GLY A 160 8.28 -13.06 13.02
N PHE A 161 7.00 -13.40 12.83
CA PHE A 161 5.97 -12.41 12.61
C PHE A 161 5.74 -11.60 13.89
N PRO A 162 5.45 -10.30 13.79
CA PRO A 162 5.23 -9.49 14.97
C PRO A 162 4.06 -9.97 15.84
N GLU A 163 4.27 -10.06 17.15
CA GLU A 163 3.25 -10.53 18.11
C GLU A 163 2.11 -9.51 18.32
N ASP A 164 2.30 -8.26 17.88
CA ASP A 164 1.32 -7.19 18.02
C ASP A 164 0.18 -7.22 16.98
N LEU A 165 0.24 -8.16 16.03
CA LEU A 165 -0.80 -8.37 15.02
C LEU A 165 -1.06 -9.88 14.85
N PRO A 166 -2.33 -10.33 14.87
CA PRO A 166 -2.65 -11.70 14.53
C PRO A 166 -2.45 -11.95 13.03
N LEU A 167 -1.68 -12.97 12.69
CA LEU A 167 -1.48 -13.47 11.32
C LEU A 167 -2.29 -14.75 11.11
N VAL A 168 -3.08 -14.78 10.03
CA VAL A 168 -3.70 -16.01 9.50
C VAL A 168 -3.12 -16.30 8.12
N ARG A 169 -2.84 -17.58 7.85
CA ARG A 169 -2.26 -18.05 6.58
C ARG A 169 -3.29 -18.69 5.66
N GLU A 170 -4.43 -19.05 6.22
CA GLU A 170 -5.60 -19.52 5.50
C GLU A 170 -6.66 -18.43 5.53
N LEU A 171 -7.43 -18.36 4.45
CA LEU A 171 -8.49 -17.36 4.38
C LEU A 171 -9.59 -17.74 5.39
N PRO A 172 -9.95 -16.86 6.33
CA PRO A 172 -10.91 -17.17 7.40
C PRO A 172 -12.36 -17.12 6.88
N ARG A 173 -12.74 -18.11 6.08
CA ARG A 173 -14.03 -18.18 5.36
C ARG A 173 -15.25 -18.29 6.26
N ASP A 174 -15.06 -18.73 7.49
CA ASP A 174 -16.06 -18.88 8.54
C ASP A 174 -16.28 -17.59 9.35
N GLN A 175 -15.53 -16.53 9.05
CA GLN A 175 -15.53 -15.28 9.80
C GLN A 175 -16.06 -14.12 8.95
N GLN A 176 -16.78 -13.22 9.60
CA GLN A 176 -17.25 -11.96 9.01
C GLN A 176 -16.43 -10.80 9.54
N PHE A 177 -16.17 -9.84 8.66
CA PHE A 177 -15.43 -8.61 8.93
C PHE A 177 -16.29 -7.41 8.54
N ASP A 178 -16.09 -6.29 9.23
CA ASP A 178 -16.70 -5.02 8.86
C ASP A 178 -16.03 -4.43 7.61
N ALA A 179 -14.74 -4.70 7.42
CA ALA A 179 -14.00 -4.33 6.22
C ALA A 179 -12.93 -5.37 5.86
N VAL A 180 -12.75 -5.60 4.57
CA VAL A 180 -11.56 -6.25 4.01
C VAL A 180 -10.76 -5.19 3.27
N VAL A 181 -9.46 -5.09 3.59
CA VAL A 181 -8.55 -4.13 2.96
C VAL A 181 -7.42 -4.89 2.27
N VAL A 182 -7.35 -4.80 0.95
CA VAL A 182 -6.24 -5.37 0.17
C VAL A 182 -5.08 -4.37 0.16
N ALA A 183 -4.13 -4.57 1.07
CA ALA A 183 -2.93 -3.74 1.16
C ALA A 183 -1.81 -4.22 0.22
N LEU A 184 -1.77 -5.53 -0.06
CA LEU A 184 -0.86 -6.14 -1.02
C LEU A 184 -1.49 -7.38 -1.66
N LYS A 185 -1.26 -7.56 -2.95
CA LYS A 185 -1.78 -8.68 -3.74
C LYS A 185 -0.65 -9.61 -4.18
N HIS A 186 -0.73 -10.89 -3.83
CA HIS A 186 0.10 -11.95 -4.42
C HIS A 186 -0.50 -12.36 -5.77
N ARG A 187 0.28 -13.07 -6.59
CA ARG A 187 -0.16 -13.54 -7.91
C ARG A 187 -1.44 -14.38 -7.83
N ASN A 188 -1.58 -15.16 -6.76
CA ASN A 188 -2.70 -16.10 -6.55
C ASN A 188 -3.75 -15.55 -5.56
N THR A 189 -3.74 -14.26 -5.25
CA THR A 189 -4.78 -13.67 -4.40
C THR A 189 -6.10 -13.64 -5.16
N ASP A 190 -7.06 -14.46 -4.71
CA ASP A 190 -8.41 -14.54 -5.21
C ASP A 190 -9.27 -13.43 -4.56
N ILE A 191 -9.56 -12.38 -5.32
CA ILE A 191 -10.37 -11.25 -4.85
C ILE A 191 -11.83 -11.64 -4.68
N ASP A 192 -12.35 -12.54 -5.52
CA ASP A 192 -13.75 -12.94 -5.45
C ASP A 192 -14.02 -13.78 -4.19
N ALA A 193 -13.03 -14.53 -3.71
CA ALA A 193 -13.10 -15.19 -2.41
C ALA A 193 -13.10 -14.23 -1.21
N LEU A 194 -12.67 -12.97 -1.37
CA LEU A 194 -12.67 -11.97 -0.30
C LEU A 194 -14.03 -11.26 -0.16
N ARG A 195 -14.78 -11.12 -1.27
CA ARG A 195 -16.07 -10.41 -1.30
C ARG A 195 -17.09 -10.92 -0.28
N PRO A 196 -17.24 -12.24 -0.02
CA PRO A 196 -18.20 -12.74 0.96
C PRO A 196 -17.81 -12.49 2.42
N LEU A 197 -16.58 -12.07 2.69
CA LEU A 197 -16.08 -11.89 4.06
C LEU A 197 -16.45 -10.53 4.66
N SER A 198 -16.91 -9.58 3.86
CA SER A 198 -17.23 -8.22 4.30
C SER A 198 -18.11 -7.48 3.28
N PRO A 199 -19.05 -6.63 3.74
CA PRO A 199 -19.79 -5.72 2.86
C PRO A 199 -18.91 -4.59 2.30
N ILE A 200 -17.75 -4.32 2.91
CA ILE A 200 -16.81 -3.28 2.49
C ILE A 200 -15.51 -3.95 2.02
N LEU A 201 -15.15 -3.78 0.76
CA LEU A 201 -13.88 -4.21 0.19
C LEU A 201 -13.08 -2.99 -0.31
N ILE A 202 -11.91 -2.75 0.27
CA ILE A 202 -11.05 -1.62 -0.09
C ILE A 202 -9.81 -2.19 -0.78
N ASP A 203 -9.65 -1.96 -2.08
CA ASP A 203 -8.48 -2.42 -2.85
C ASP A 203 -7.47 -1.27 -3.03
N LEU A 204 -6.51 -1.20 -2.10
CA LEU A 204 -5.47 -0.18 -2.12
C LEU A 204 -4.45 -0.41 -3.24
N VAL A 205 -4.35 -1.64 -3.77
CA VAL A 205 -3.43 -1.99 -4.86
C VAL A 205 -3.98 -1.50 -6.20
N ARG A 206 -5.31 -1.40 -6.35
CA ARG A 206 -5.94 -0.75 -7.51
C ARG A 206 -6.21 0.75 -7.32
N GLY A 207 -6.10 1.25 -6.09
CA GLY A 207 -6.62 2.58 -5.73
C GLY A 207 -8.14 2.64 -5.87
N ALA A 208 -8.83 1.54 -5.57
CA ALA A 208 -10.27 1.38 -5.70
C ALA A 208 -10.92 1.11 -4.34
N VAL A 209 -12.16 1.56 -4.18
CA VAL A 209 -13.02 1.21 -3.05
C VAL A 209 -14.26 0.54 -3.63
N GLU A 210 -14.48 -0.71 -3.30
CA GLU A 210 -15.65 -1.49 -3.66
C GLU A 210 -16.52 -1.70 -2.42
N ALA A 211 -17.48 -0.80 -2.20
CA ALA A 211 -18.53 -1.02 -1.21
C ALA A 211 -19.66 -1.85 -1.86
N THR A 212 -20.12 -2.91 -1.21
CA THR A 212 -21.45 -3.47 -1.51
C THR A 212 -22.51 -2.40 -1.20
N GLU A 213 -23.62 -2.39 -1.94
CA GLU A 213 -24.67 -1.34 -1.95
C GLU A 213 -25.25 -0.93 -0.58
N SER A 214 -24.86 -1.59 0.50
CA SER A 214 -25.30 -1.34 1.87
C SER A 214 -24.61 -0.18 2.59
N ILE A 215 -23.49 0.35 2.07
CA ILE A 215 -22.95 1.63 2.55
C ILE A 215 -23.51 2.73 1.66
N SER A 216 -24.44 3.51 2.18
CA SER A 216 -24.86 4.75 1.54
C SER A 216 -23.65 5.67 1.38
N SER A 217 -23.13 5.81 0.16
CA SER A 217 -22.19 6.87 -0.17
C SER A 217 -22.81 8.21 0.25
N PRO A 218 -22.19 8.99 1.15
CA PRO A 218 -22.65 10.33 1.41
C PRO A 218 -22.28 11.20 0.20
N ASN A 219 -23.27 11.34 -0.69
CA ASN A 219 -23.35 12.25 -1.84
C ASN A 219 -22.30 12.08 -2.96
N ARG A 220 -22.83 11.78 -4.15
CA ARG A 220 -22.22 12.15 -5.44
C ARG A 220 -22.12 13.66 -5.58
#